data_AF-A0A7Y6PMT4-F1
#
_entry.id   AF-A0A7Y6PMT4-F1
#
_cell.length_a   1.000
_cell.length_b   1.000
_cell.length_c   1.000
_cell.angle_alpha   90.00
_cell.angle_beta   90.00
_cell.angle_gamma   90.00
#
_symmetry.space_group_name_H-M   'P 1'
#
loop_
_entity.id
_entity.type
_entity.pdbx_description
1 polymer ?
#
loop_
_entity_poly.entity_id
_entity_poly.type
_entity_poly.pdbx_seq_one_letter_code
_entity_poly.pdbx_strand_id
1 'polypeptide(L)'
;MFATRVYHYRDPAAVILGLKELRKQGLTPRGLLFVALDPRGETYIAVPEDLEAVSTIKVGDKLSLVPPWEGRYFHFDAVHRLPGDSVLWNGDRRLGDTGSAPEVACAISEWLKGSSAKNVFLGCTAHVPGSWWAVDYLSAVVHLHSLGYLDCVVTTTGILARKIDDRRLFHLDWQSLREHGSPTEGWQDVFTSEMGNILLVERRVLQYRLVLTCERGLVEIDVSHLPDLVIESARVPMRSGFGVVGRIDGGAFAVTAGTIEPWGLTNMSPAMLVGSPTESLLDLPKTLRAMPLE
;
A
#
# COMPACT_ATOMS: atom_id res chain seq x y z
N MET A 1 2.24 18.96 11.46
CA MET A 1 3.38 18.05 11.22
C MET A 1 3.76 17.46 12.57
N PHE A 2 3.76 16.14 12.71
CA PHE A 2 4.17 15.49 13.96
C PHE A 2 5.69 15.47 14.05
N ALA A 3 6.25 15.71 15.24
CA ALA A 3 7.67 15.47 15.45
C ALA A 3 7.94 13.96 15.33
N THR A 4 8.96 13.59 14.56
CA THR A 4 9.28 12.19 14.26
C THR A 4 10.64 11.83 14.79
N ARG A 5 10.74 10.64 15.38
CA ARG A 5 12.00 10.01 15.75
C ARG A 5 12.39 8.95 14.72
N VAL A 6 13.67 8.95 14.33
CA VAL A 6 14.23 7.97 13.40
C VAL A 6 15.11 6.97 14.15
N TYR A 7 14.86 5.69 13.92
CA TYR A 7 15.68 4.59 14.39
C TYR A 7 16.41 3.97 13.20
N HIS A 8 17.71 3.71 13.38
CA HIS A 8 18.59 3.15 12.36
C HIS A 8 19.14 1.80 12.80
N TYR A 9 19.02 0.81 11.92
CA TYR A 9 19.52 -0.55 12.14
C TYR A 9 20.38 -0.97 10.96
N ARG A 10 21.65 -1.31 11.24
CA ARG A 10 22.58 -1.81 10.20
C ARG A 10 22.34 -3.28 9.84
N ASP A 11 21.82 -4.04 10.80
CA ASP A 11 21.51 -5.45 10.67
C ASP A 11 19.98 -5.63 10.61
N PRO A 12 19.43 -6.27 9.56
CA PRO A 12 18.00 -6.56 9.46
C PRO A 12 17.48 -7.38 10.65
N ALA A 13 18.29 -8.27 11.22
CA ALA A 13 17.91 -9.05 12.40
C ALA A 13 17.72 -8.16 13.65
N ALA A 14 18.37 -6.99 13.72
CA ALA A 14 18.17 -6.04 14.82
C ALA A 14 16.81 -5.32 14.74
N VAL A 15 16.16 -5.30 13.58
CA VAL A 15 14.87 -4.63 13.37
C VAL A 15 13.78 -5.22 14.26
N ILE A 16 13.68 -6.56 14.34
CA ILE A 16 12.65 -7.20 15.18
C ILE A 16 12.88 -6.90 16.67
N LEU A 17 14.13 -6.84 17.13
CA LEU A 17 14.46 -6.50 18.51
C LEU A 17 14.09 -5.05 18.81
N GLY A 18 14.43 -4.14 17.90
CA GLY A 18 14.07 -2.72 17.98
C GLY A 18 12.56 -2.50 18.02
N LEU A 19 11.81 -3.15 17.13
CA LEU A 19 10.35 -3.07 17.09
C LEU A 19 9.70 -3.65 18.36
N LYS A 20 10.24 -4.75 18.90
CA LYS A 20 9.78 -5.32 20.18
C LYS A 20 10.02 -4.35 21.34
N GLU A 21 11.14 -3.65 21.37
CA GLU A 21 11.43 -2.64 22.39
C GLU A 21 10.51 -1.43 22.27
N LEU A 22 10.29 -0.92 21.06
CA LEU A 22 9.36 0.17 20.79
C LEU A 22 7.91 -0.20 21.18
N ARG A 23 7.51 -1.46 20.99
CA ARG A 23 6.19 -1.93 21.48
C ARG A 23 6.05 -1.81 22.98
N LYS A 24 7.09 -2.14 23.76
CA LYS A 24 7.05 -1.96 25.23
C LYS A 24 6.89 -0.50 25.62
N GLN A 25 7.35 0.42 24.77
CA GLN A 25 7.19 1.86 24.93
C GLN A 25 5.84 2.39 24.42
N GLY A 26 4.96 1.51 23.90
CA GLY A 26 3.61 1.87 23.43
C GLY A 26 3.46 1.96 21.91
N LEU A 27 4.50 1.67 21.12
CA LEU A 27 4.38 1.68 19.66
C LEU A 27 3.36 0.62 19.18
N THR A 28 2.34 1.09 18.48
CA THR A 28 1.38 0.23 17.77
C THR A 28 1.72 0.18 16.26
N PRO A 29 1.18 -0.78 15.48
CA PRO A 29 1.34 -0.80 14.03
C PRO A 29 0.92 0.51 13.34
N ARG A 30 -0.08 1.19 13.92
CA ARG A 30 -0.50 2.52 13.46
C ARG A 30 0.58 3.59 13.69
N GLY A 31 1.50 3.41 14.61
CA GLY A 31 2.59 4.36 14.88
C GLY A 31 3.81 4.19 13.98
N LEU A 32 3.89 3.12 13.19
CA LEU A 32 4.95 2.96 12.21
C LEU A 32 4.65 3.88 11.02
N LEU A 33 5.40 4.98 10.88
CA LEU A 33 5.10 6.00 9.87
C LEU A 33 5.79 5.68 8.55
N PHE A 34 7.10 5.43 8.60
CA PHE A 34 7.90 5.07 7.43
C PHE A 34 8.86 3.94 7.80
N VAL A 35 9.07 3.04 6.85
CA VAL A 35 10.18 2.10 6.86
C VAL A 35 10.86 2.21 5.50
N ALA A 36 12.16 2.45 5.51
CA ALA A 36 12.93 2.54 4.28
C ALA A 36 14.31 1.91 4.44
N LEU A 37 14.88 1.52 3.30
CA LEU A 37 16.23 0.99 3.20
C LEU A 37 17.10 1.97 2.44
N ASP A 38 18.35 2.11 2.86
CA ASP A 38 19.36 2.76 2.04
C ASP A 38 19.92 1.78 0.98
N PRO A 39 20.77 2.22 0.03
CA PRO A 39 21.34 1.34 -0.99
C PRO A 39 22.26 0.24 -0.45
N ARG A 40 22.64 0.28 0.84
CA ARG A 40 23.43 -0.75 1.51
C ARG A 40 22.56 -1.76 2.24
N GLY A 41 21.24 -1.56 2.22
CA GLY A 41 20.27 -2.40 2.92
C GLY A 41 20.11 -2.09 4.41
N GLU A 42 20.66 -0.97 4.89
CA GLU A 42 20.44 -0.54 6.28
C GLU A 42 19.01 0.00 6.45
N THR A 43 18.39 -0.31 7.58
CA THR A 43 16.96 -0.02 7.82
C THR A 43 16.77 1.26 8.62
N TYR A 44 15.85 2.10 8.16
CA TYR A 44 15.44 3.35 8.80
C TYR A 44 13.95 3.28 9.11
N ILE A 45 13.59 3.51 10.36
CA ILE A 45 12.22 3.46 10.85
C ILE A 45 11.86 4.80 11.45
N ALA A 46 10.85 5.46 10.91
CA ALA A 46 10.26 6.67 11.48
C ALA A 46 9.01 6.34 12.31
N VAL A 47 8.96 6.87 13.52
CA VAL A 47 7.80 6.83 14.42
C VAL A 47 7.55 8.22 14.99
N PRO A 48 6.36 8.52 15.55
CA PRO A 48 6.17 9.76 16.29
C PRO A 48 7.08 9.83 17.52
N GLU A 49 7.52 11.04 17.89
CA GLU A 49 8.19 11.24 19.18
C GLU A 49 7.26 10.94 20.36
N ASP A 50 5.99 11.34 20.25
CA ASP A 50 4.93 10.99 21.19
C ASP A 50 4.16 9.77 20.69
N LEU A 51 4.44 8.62 21.31
CA LEU A 51 3.80 7.35 20.97
C LEU A 51 2.34 7.26 21.42
N GLU A 52 1.88 8.09 22.36
CA GLU A 52 0.48 8.12 22.79
C GLU A 52 -0.42 8.83 21.76
N ALA A 53 0.14 9.83 21.06
CA ALA A 53 -0.52 10.56 19.98
C ALA A 53 -0.86 9.68 18.76
N VAL A 54 -0.21 8.52 18.61
CA VAL A 54 -0.44 7.53 17.53
C VAL A 54 -1.91 7.12 17.43
N SER A 55 -2.60 7.04 18.57
CA SER A 55 -4.02 6.63 18.63
C SER A 55 -4.94 7.54 17.80
N THR A 56 -4.54 8.81 17.63
CA THR A 56 -5.29 9.84 16.89
C THR A 56 -5.00 9.85 15.38
N ILE A 57 -3.92 9.22 14.93
CA ILE A 57 -3.48 9.24 13.54
C ILE A 57 -4.37 8.30 12.70
N LYS A 58 -5.08 8.84 11.70
CA LYS A 58 -5.81 8.03 10.73
C LYS A 58 -4.85 7.54 9.64
N VAL A 59 -5.15 6.41 9.00
CA VAL A 59 -4.28 5.84 7.95
C VAL A 59 -4.08 6.83 6.78
N GLY A 60 -5.11 7.58 6.41
CA GLY A 60 -4.98 8.63 5.39
C GLY A 60 -4.05 9.78 5.80
N ASP A 61 -3.97 10.11 7.10
CA ASP A 61 -3.05 11.14 7.60
C ASP A 61 -1.59 10.74 7.42
N LYS A 62 -1.29 9.43 7.41
CA LYS A 62 0.07 8.95 7.12
C LYS A 62 0.47 9.19 5.67
N LEU A 63 -0.49 9.09 4.76
CA LEU A 63 -0.23 9.20 3.32
C LEU A 63 0.18 10.62 2.93
N SER A 64 -0.15 11.62 3.74
CA SER A 64 0.25 13.02 3.55
C SER A 64 1.54 13.41 4.29
N LEU A 65 2.15 12.49 5.05
CA LEU A 65 3.42 12.76 5.72
C LEU A 65 4.58 12.78 4.71
N VAL A 66 5.61 13.56 5.05
CA VAL A 66 6.89 13.59 4.35
C VAL A 66 7.90 12.75 5.15
N PRO A 67 8.72 11.89 4.52
CA PRO A 67 9.77 11.15 5.21
C PRO A 67 10.77 12.10 5.91
N PRO A 68 11.19 11.82 7.16
CA PRO A 68 12.06 12.72 7.93
C PRO A 68 13.55 12.55 7.61
N TRP A 69 13.89 12.17 6.38
CA TRP A 69 15.26 11.95 5.94
C TRP A 69 15.45 12.39 4.48
N GLU A 70 16.63 12.90 4.19
CA GLU A 70 17.04 13.32 2.85
C GLU A 70 18.01 12.31 2.24
N GLY A 71 17.86 12.04 0.95
CA GLY A 71 18.77 11.18 0.21
C GLY A 71 18.06 10.04 -0.51
N ARG A 72 18.85 9.07 -0.96
CA ARG A 72 18.35 7.92 -1.72
C ARG A 72 17.93 6.82 -0.78
N TYR A 73 16.63 6.69 -0.57
CA TYR A 73 16.00 5.64 0.22
C TYR A 73 14.94 4.93 -0.61
N PHE A 74 14.72 3.65 -0.30
CA PHE A 74 13.68 2.81 -0.91
C PHE A 74 12.66 2.46 0.15
N HIS A 75 11.41 2.88 -0.05
CA HIS A 75 10.39 2.84 0.99
C HIS A 75 9.47 1.65 0.83
N PHE A 76 9.09 1.05 1.96
CA PHE A 76 7.95 0.15 2.02
C PHE A 76 6.66 0.97 2.05
N ASP A 77 5.63 0.49 1.36
CA ASP A 77 4.28 1.05 1.40
C ASP A 77 3.37 0.29 2.36
N ALA A 78 3.48 -1.03 2.35
CA ALA A 78 2.68 -1.89 3.21
C ALA A 78 3.38 -3.24 3.44
N VAL A 79 3.11 -3.83 4.61
CA VAL A 79 3.48 -5.21 4.93
C VAL A 79 2.24 -5.92 5.49
N HIS A 80 1.93 -7.08 4.93
CA HIS A 80 0.77 -7.88 5.28
C HIS A 80 1.23 -9.25 5.78
N ARG A 81 0.74 -9.62 6.96
CA ARG A 81 0.78 -10.99 7.48
C ARG A 81 -0.44 -11.75 6.94
N LEU A 82 -0.18 -12.74 6.11
CA LEU A 82 -1.18 -13.56 5.45
C LEU A 82 -1.41 -14.89 6.20
N PRO A 83 -2.44 -15.68 5.82
CA PRO A 83 -2.59 -17.04 6.31
C PRO A 83 -1.33 -17.89 6.05
N GLY A 84 -1.05 -18.83 6.96
CA GLY A 84 0.14 -19.69 6.85
C GLY A 84 1.46 -18.96 7.10
N ASP A 85 1.43 -17.82 7.82
CA ASP A 85 2.56 -16.96 8.15
C ASP A 85 3.30 -16.31 6.97
N SER A 86 2.83 -16.55 5.73
CA SER A 86 3.35 -15.87 4.56
C SER A 86 3.21 -14.35 4.64
N VAL A 87 4.10 -13.67 3.93
CA VAL A 87 4.25 -12.21 3.96
C VAL A 87 4.10 -11.69 2.54
N LEU A 88 3.23 -10.70 2.39
CA LEU A 88 3.14 -9.87 1.19
C LEU A 88 3.56 -8.46 1.56
N TRP A 89 4.46 -7.85 0.79
CA TRP A 89 4.81 -6.45 0.97
C TRP A 89 4.83 -5.71 -0.36
N ASN A 90 4.51 -4.42 -0.27
CA ASN A 90 4.49 -3.47 -1.37
C ASN A 90 5.48 -2.34 -1.07
N GLY A 91 5.99 -1.69 -2.11
CA GLY A 91 6.80 -0.47 -1.98
C GLY A 91 7.62 -0.18 -3.23
N ASP A 92 8.71 0.56 -3.03
CA ASP A 92 9.66 0.90 -4.07
C ASP A 92 10.27 -0.35 -4.67
N ARG A 93 10.12 -0.57 -5.98
CA ARG A 93 10.67 -1.72 -6.72
C ARG A 93 12.16 -1.95 -6.43
N ARG A 94 12.92 -0.89 -6.14
CA ARG A 94 14.35 -0.95 -5.80
C ARG A 94 14.64 -1.56 -4.43
N LEU A 95 13.63 -1.82 -3.60
CA LEU A 95 13.75 -2.69 -2.43
C LEU A 95 14.29 -4.08 -2.81
N GLY A 96 14.02 -4.56 -4.03
CA GLY A 96 14.60 -5.80 -4.54
C GLY A 96 16.14 -5.75 -4.67
N ASP A 97 16.73 -4.57 -4.74
CA ASP A 97 18.17 -4.39 -4.96
C ASP A 97 18.98 -4.42 -3.65
N THR A 98 18.33 -4.27 -2.48
CA THR A 98 19.04 -4.10 -1.20
C THR A 98 19.45 -5.41 -0.53
N GLY A 99 18.86 -6.53 -0.94
CA GLY A 99 19.03 -7.85 -0.32
C GLY A 99 18.33 -8.00 1.04
N SER A 100 18.23 -6.95 1.85
CA SER A 100 17.66 -6.99 3.21
C SER A 100 16.14 -6.83 3.28
N ALA A 101 15.48 -6.39 2.21
CA ALA A 101 14.05 -6.13 2.21
C ALA A 101 13.17 -7.32 2.67
N PRO A 102 13.45 -8.58 2.26
CA PRO A 102 12.67 -9.74 2.72
C PRO A 102 12.77 -9.96 4.23
N GLU A 103 13.97 -9.84 4.79
CA GLU A 103 14.20 -10.00 6.24
C GLU A 103 13.47 -8.92 7.03
N VAL A 104 13.50 -7.67 6.56
CA VAL A 104 12.79 -6.54 7.21
C VAL A 104 11.27 -6.73 7.12
N ALA A 105 10.75 -7.15 5.96
CA ALA A 105 9.32 -7.45 5.81
C ALA A 105 8.87 -8.58 6.75
N CYS A 106 9.68 -9.65 6.86
CA CYS A 106 9.42 -10.75 7.79
C CYS A 106 9.52 -10.32 9.25
N ALA A 107 10.48 -9.47 9.61
CA ALA A 107 10.60 -8.89 10.94
C ALA A 107 9.36 -8.06 11.31
N ILE A 108 8.84 -7.26 10.37
CA ILE A 108 7.59 -6.51 10.57
C ILE A 108 6.40 -7.46 10.71
N SER A 109 6.29 -8.48 9.86
CA SER A 109 5.22 -9.49 9.93
C SER A 109 5.22 -10.25 11.27
N GLU A 110 6.40 -10.67 11.73
CA GLU A 110 6.57 -11.35 13.02
C GLU A 110 6.22 -10.41 14.18
N TRP A 111 6.66 -9.14 14.10
CA TRP A 111 6.26 -8.13 15.07
C TRP A 111 4.73 -8.03 15.12
N LEU A 112 4.04 -7.94 13.98
CA LEU A 112 2.57 -7.85 13.93
C LEU A 112 1.85 -8.99 14.65
N LYS A 113 2.44 -10.19 14.79
CA LYS A 113 1.85 -11.31 15.55
C LYS A 113 1.48 -10.95 16.99
N GLY A 114 2.27 -10.08 17.63
CA GLY A 114 1.97 -9.58 18.97
C GLY A 114 1.00 -8.39 19.01
N SER A 115 0.20 -8.19 17.96
CA SER A 115 -0.84 -7.17 17.87
C SER A 115 -2.12 -7.74 17.25
N SER A 116 -3.25 -7.05 17.39
CA SER A 116 -4.50 -7.41 16.70
C SER A 116 -4.45 -7.11 15.19
N ALA A 117 -3.48 -6.30 14.73
CA ALA A 117 -3.33 -5.97 13.33
C ALA A 117 -2.72 -7.14 12.53
N LYS A 118 -3.16 -7.27 11.28
CA LYS A 118 -2.57 -8.20 10.31
C LYS A 118 -1.73 -7.49 9.25
N ASN A 119 -1.65 -6.18 9.29
CA ASN A 119 -0.92 -5.38 8.34
C ASN A 119 -0.44 -4.09 8.97
N VAL A 120 0.49 -3.45 8.27
CA VAL A 120 0.87 -2.06 8.50
C VAL A 120 0.85 -1.33 7.16
N PHE A 121 0.26 -0.14 7.17
CA PHE A 121 0.30 0.81 6.06
C PHE A 121 1.22 1.97 6.47
N LEU A 122 2.16 2.27 5.59
CA LEU A 122 3.20 3.28 5.76
C LEU A 122 2.88 4.52 4.91
N GLY A 123 3.59 5.60 5.16
CA GLY A 123 3.45 6.85 4.42
C GLY A 123 3.70 6.69 2.92
N CYS A 124 3.24 7.66 2.14
CA CYS A 124 3.33 7.62 0.68
C CYS A 124 4.62 8.31 0.22
N THR A 125 5.37 7.68 -0.69
CA THR A 125 6.53 8.29 -1.36
C THR A 125 6.46 8.00 -2.85
N ALA A 126 7.00 8.89 -3.68
CA ALA A 126 7.01 8.68 -5.13
C ALA A 126 8.06 7.64 -5.53
N HIS A 127 7.62 6.52 -6.12
CA HIS A 127 8.49 5.46 -6.63
C HIS A 127 7.78 4.59 -7.68
N VAL A 128 8.55 3.74 -8.38
CA VAL A 128 7.98 2.69 -9.23
C VAL A 128 7.53 1.54 -8.33
N PRO A 129 6.27 1.10 -8.37
CA PRO A 129 5.76 0.10 -7.44
C PRO A 129 6.32 -1.29 -7.73
N GLY A 130 6.51 -2.03 -6.64
CA GLY A 130 6.77 -3.47 -6.63
C GLY A 130 5.96 -4.14 -5.53
N SER A 131 5.57 -5.39 -5.81
CA SER A 131 5.00 -6.31 -4.84
C SER A 131 5.86 -7.57 -4.77
N TRP A 132 5.98 -8.14 -3.57
CA TRP A 132 6.73 -9.36 -3.31
C TRP A 132 6.01 -10.24 -2.31
N TRP A 133 6.23 -11.55 -2.43
CA TRP A 133 5.70 -12.54 -1.51
C TRP A 133 6.81 -13.49 -1.04
N ALA A 134 6.74 -13.91 0.21
CA ALA A 134 7.58 -14.96 0.76
C ALA A 134 6.82 -15.72 1.86
N VAL A 135 7.17 -16.98 2.11
CA VAL A 135 6.64 -17.72 3.28
C VAL A 135 7.31 -17.24 4.57
N ASP A 136 8.64 -17.09 4.53
CA ASP A 136 9.47 -16.59 5.61
C ASP A 136 10.75 -15.94 5.05
N TYR A 137 11.67 -15.55 5.94
CA TYR A 137 12.92 -14.86 5.56
C TYR A 137 13.97 -15.78 4.91
N LEU A 138 13.82 -17.10 5.00
CA LEU A 138 14.72 -18.08 4.37
C LEU A 138 14.18 -18.58 3.03
N SER A 139 12.90 -18.37 2.79
CA SER A 139 12.20 -18.81 1.59
C SER A 139 12.54 -17.96 0.38
N ALA A 140 12.49 -18.57 -0.79
CA ALA A 140 12.62 -17.84 -2.05
C ALA A 140 11.53 -16.77 -2.14
N VAL A 141 11.96 -15.55 -2.51
CA VAL A 141 11.07 -14.42 -2.69
C VAL A 141 10.45 -14.49 -4.09
N VAL A 142 9.13 -14.42 -4.16
CA VAL A 142 8.40 -14.30 -5.42
C VAL A 142 8.21 -12.82 -5.73
N HIS A 143 8.82 -12.37 -6.83
CA HIS A 143 8.70 -11.01 -7.34
C HIS A 143 7.44 -10.88 -8.19
N LEU A 144 6.31 -10.55 -7.57
CA LEU A 144 5.01 -10.48 -8.24
C LEU A 144 5.00 -9.50 -9.42
N HIS A 145 5.73 -8.40 -9.29
CA HIS A 145 5.87 -7.41 -10.37
C HIS A 145 6.61 -7.96 -11.61
N SER A 146 7.49 -8.94 -11.45
CA SER A 146 8.11 -9.65 -12.59
C SER A 146 7.12 -10.55 -13.33
N LEU A 147 6.02 -10.94 -12.67
CA LEU A 147 4.87 -11.62 -13.27
C LEU A 147 3.82 -10.63 -13.83
N GLY A 148 4.11 -9.34 -13.74
CA GLY A 148 3.25 -8.25 -14.16
C GLY A 148 2.35 -7.67 -13.07
N TYR A 149 2.28 -8.26 -11.87
CA TYR A 149 1.39 -7.79 -10.78
C TYR A 149 2.05 -6.70 -9.93
N LEU A 150 1.55 -5.47 -10.03
CA LEU A 150 2.25 -4.29 -9.50
C LEU A 150 1.82 -3.86 -8.10
N ASP A 151 0.52 -3.56 -7.94
CA ASP A 151 -0.07 -3.12 -6.68
C ASP A 151 -0.98 -4.22 -6.15
N CYS A 152 -0.51 -4.95 -5.13
CA CYS A 152 -1.25 -6.04 -4.52
C CYS A 152 -2.02 -5.58 -3.27
N VAL A 153 -3.32 -5.88 -3.21
CA VAL A 153 -4.20 -5.50 -2.10
C VAL A 153 -4.83 -6.75 -1.50
N VAL A 154 -4.69 -6.92 -0.19
CA VAL A 154 -5.24 -8.06 0.53
C VAL A 154 -6.72 -7.84 0.81
N THR A 155 -7.55 -8.81 0.45
CA THR A 155 -8.99 -8.86 0.74
C THR A 155 -9.29 -9.95 1.77
N THR A 156 -10.56 -10.14 2.11
CA THR A 156 -11.01 -11.25 2.95
C THR A 156 -10.89 -12.61 2.24
N THR A 157 -11.00 -12.63 0.91
CA THR A 157 -11.08 -13.85 0.08
C THR A 157 -9.79 -14.15 -0.68
N GLY A 158 -8.86 -13.19 -0.78
CA GLY A 158 -7.64 -13.37 -1.55
C GLY A 158 -6.77 -12.12 -1.66
N ILE A 159 -6.03 -12.04 -2.76
CA ILE A 159 -5.19 -10.91 -3.16
C ILE A 159 -5.76 -10.35 -4.46
N LEU A 160 -6.01 -9.05 -4.49
CA LEU A 160 -6.27 -8.33 -5.73
C LEU A 160 -4.97 -7.74 -6.26
N ALA A 161 -4.82 -7.68 -7.58
CA ALA A 161 -3.71 -7.02 -8.21
C ALA A 161 -4.08 -6.45 -9.58
N ARG A 162 -3.49 -5.30 -9.92
CA ARG A 162 -3.46 -4.83 -11.32
C ARG A 162 -2.22 -5.33 -12.04
N LYS A 163 -2.26 -5.27 -13.38
CA LYS A 163 -1.07 -5.45 -14.24
C LYS A 163 -0.65 -4.16 -14.94
N ILE A 164 0.61 -4.14 -15.38
CA ILE A 164 1.10 -3.09 -16.30
C ILE A 164 0.33 -3.16 -17.62
N ASP A 165 -0.03 -2.00 -18.18
CA ASP A 165 -0.71 -1.88 -19.47
C ASP A 165 -1.99 -2.73 -19.60
N ASP A 166 -2.66 -2.99 -18.47
CA ASP A 166 -3.87 -3.81 -18.43
C ASP A 166 -5.01 -3.06 -17.74
N ARG A 167 -6.19 -3.18 -18.33
CA ARG A 167 -7.46 -2.63 -17.81
C ARG A 167 -8.16 -3.58 -16.85
N ARG A 168 -7.65 -4.79 -16.66
CA ARG A 168 -8.24 -5.82 -15.81
C ARG A 168 -7.68 -5.78 -14.40
N LEU A 169 -8.55 -6.05 -13.44
CA LEU A 169 -8.19 -6.37 -12.06
C LEU A 169 -8.20 -7.89 -11.91
N PHE A 170 -7.14 -8.42 -11.31
CA PHE A 170 -6.96 -9.84 -11.08
C PHE A 170 -7.14 -10.18 -9.61
N HIS A 171 -7.64 -11.38 -9.34
CA HIS A 171 -7.82 -11.93 -8.01
C HIS A 171 -7.11 -13.28 -7.92
N LEU A 172 -6.38 -13.50 -6.83
CA LEU A 172 -5.88 -14.80 -6.41
C LEU A 172 -6.54 -15.15 -5.09
N ASP A 173 -7.46 -16.11 -5.10
CA ASP A 173 -8.17 -16.52 -3.89
C ASP A 173 -7.29 -17.38 -2.97
N TRP A 174 -7.66 -17.43 -1.69
CA TRP A 174 -6.89 -18.16 -0.69
C TRP A 174 -6.86 -19.68 -0.91
N GLN A 175 -7.86 -20.26 -1.58
CA GLN A 175 -7.86 -21.68 -1.88
C GLN A 175 -6.84 -21.99 -2.96
N SER A 176 -6.88 -21.26 -4.08
CA SER A 176 -5.89 -21.35 -5.15
C SER A 176 -4.47 -21.13 -4.61
N LEU A 177 -4.24 -20.12 -3.78
CA LEU A 177 -2.92 -19.89 -3.20
C LEU A 177 -2.44 -21.07 -2.33
N ARG A 178 -3.33 -21.70 -1.56
CA ARG A 178 -2.99 -22.88 -0.74
C ARG A 178 -2.70 -24.11 -1.59
N GLU A 179 -3.45 -24.32 -2.66
CA GLU A 179 -3.30 -25.48 -3.55
C GLU A 179 -1.97 -25.43 -4.32
N HIS A 180 -1.58 -24.25 -4.79
CA HIS A 180 -0.35 -24.06 -5.56
C HIS A 180 0.88 -23.76 -4.67
N GLY A 181 0.67 -23.37 -3.40
CA GLY A 181 1.74 -23.04 -2.44
C GLY A 181 2.53 -21.77 -2.76
N SER A 182 2.20 -21.09 -3.85
CA SER A 182 2.90 -19.91 -4.39
C SER A 182 1.92 -19.03 -5.16
N PRO A 183 2.08 -17.70 -5.16
CA PRO A 183 1.24 -16.79 -5.92
C PRO A 183 1.63 -16.68 -7.41
N THR A 184 2.32 -17.67 -7.97
CA THR A 184 2.74 -17.69 -9.38
C THR A 184 1.60 -18.07 -10.33
N GLU A 185 0.59 -18.77 -9.84
CA GLU A 185 -0.53 -19.34 -10.62
C GLU A 185 -1.87 -19.08 -9.91
N GLY A 186 -2.99 -19.38 -10.58
CA GLY A 186 -4.34 -19.27 -9.99
C GLY A 186 -4.98 -17.88 -10.05
N TRP A 187 -4.36 -16.91 -10.72
CA TRP A 187 -4.93 -15.58 -10.91
C TRP A 187 -6.04 -15.58 -11.96
N GLN A 188 -7.19 -15.02 -11.61
CA GLN A 188 -8.34 -14.82 -12.49
C GLN A 188 -8.68 -13.35 -12.63
N ASP A 189 -9.10 -12.88 -13.81
CA ASP A 189 -9.64 -11.54 -13.93
C ASP A 189 -11.05 -11.48 -13.33
N VAL A 190 -11.31 -10.45 -12.53
CA VAL A 190 -12.58 -10.27 -11.80
C VAL A 190 -13.29 -8.97 -12.16
N PHE A 191 -12.59 -8.05 -12.83
CA PHE A 191 -13.15 -6.78 -13.27
C PHE A 191 -12.38 -6.27 -14.49
N THR A 192 -13.07 -5.62 -15.43
CA THR A 192 -12.47 -4.95 -16.58
C THR A 192 -12.91 -3.50 -16.59
N SER A 193 -11.96 -2.57 -16.50
CA SER A 193 -12.24 -1.14 -16.54
C SER A 193 -12.59 -0.67 -17.95
N GLU A 194 -13.72 0.01 -18.08
CA GLU A 194 -14.06 0.78 -19.29
C GLU A 194 -13.33 2.12 -19.36
N MET A 195 -12.57 2.48 -18.30
CA MET A 195 -11.84 3.74 -18.18
C MET A 195 -10.37 3.64 -18.60
N GLY A 196 -9.99 2.54 -19.26
CA GLY A 196 -8.63 2.29 -19.74
C GLY A 196 -7.83 1.44 -18.76
N ASN A 197 -6.51 1.47 -18.90
CA ASN A 197 -5.61 0.70 -18.03
C ASN A 197 -5.81 1.12 -16.56
N ILE A 198 -5.72 0.14 -15.65
CA ILE A 198 -5.71 0.41 -14.21
C ILE A 198 -4.29 0.82 -13.84
N LEU A 199 -4.13 2.06 -13.41
CA LEU A 199 -2.85 2.69 -13.12
C LEU A 199 -2.44 2.55 -11.65
N LEU A 200 -3.42 2.60 -10.74
CA LEU A 200 -3.21 2.42 -9.31
C LEU A 200 -4.42 1.72 -8.69
N VAL A 201 -4.16 0.94 -7.65
CA VAL A 201 -5.18 0.35 -6.78
C VAL A 201 -5.03 1.00 -5.41
N GLU A 202 -6.14 1.45 -4.83
CA GLU A 202 -6.16 1.96 -3.47
C GLU A 202 -5.50 0.96 -2.50
N ARG A 203 -4.65 1.41 -1.57
CA ARG A 203 -3.79 0.53 -0.75
C ARG A 203 -4.55 -0.46 0.15
N ARG A 204 -5.84 -0.24 0.41
CA ARG A 204 -6.67 -1.11 1.25
C ARG A 204 -8.14 -1.10 0.84
N VAL A 205 -8.81 -2.22 1.06
CA VAL A 205 -10.27 -2.32 0.98
C VAL A 205 -10.89 -1.76 2.25
N LEU A 206 -11.90 -0.89 2.11
CA LEU A 206 -12.73 -0.43 3.23
C LEU A 206 -14.20 -0.64 2.92
N GLN A 207 -14.93 -1.26 3.85
CA GLN A 207 -16.36 -1.58 3.69
C GLN A 207 -16.64 -2.32 2.37
N TYR A 208 -15.77 -3.26 2.01
CA TYR A 208 -15.80 -3.99 0.74
C TYR A 208 -15.69 -3.12 -0.51
N ARG A 209 -15.21 -1.88 -0.39
CA ARG A 209 -15.00 -0.98 -1.52
C ARG A 209 -13.54 -0.63 -1.71
N LEU A 210 -13.22 -0.34 -2.96
CA LEU A 210 -11.89 -0.01 -3.43
C LEU A 210 -11.99 1.00 -4.58
N VAL A 211 -11.12 2.00 -4.60
CA VAL A 211 -10.97 2.85 -5.79
C VAL A 211 -9.85 2.33 -6.68
N LEU A 212 -10.16 2.22 -7.97
CA LEU A 212 -9.22 2.04 -9.06
C LEU A 212 -8.96 3.40 -9.70
N THR A 213 -7.69 3.76 -9.83
CA THR A 213 -7.28 4.89 -10.67
C THR A 213 -6.99 4.35 -12.06
N CYS A 214 -7.67 4.87 -13.07
CA CYS A 214 -7.54 4.46 -14.47
C CYS A 214 -7.12 5.64 -15.36
N GLU A 215 -6.67 5.35 -16.59
CA GLU A 215 -6.21 6.36 -17.56
C GLU A 215 -7.19 7.51 -17.81
N ARG A 216 -8.49 7.24 -17.77
CA ARG A 216 -9.54 8.23 -18.06
C ARG A 216 -10.33 8.66 -16.84
N GLY A 217 -9.95 8.25 -15.64
CA GLY A 217 -10.63 8.65 -14.41
C GLY A 217 -10.60 7.61 -13.31
N LEU A 218 -11.53 7.72 -12.37
CA LEU A 218 -11.62 6.86 -11.19
C LEU A 218 -12.83 5.94 -11.28
N VAL A 219 -12.68 4.73 -10.76
CA VAL A 219 -13.76 3.74 -10.65
C VAL A 219 -13.79 3.24 -9.21
N GLU A 220 -14.92 3.35 -8.53
CA GLU A 220 -15.15 2.64 -7.28
C GLU A 220 -15.81 1.30 -7.58
N ILE A 221 -15.28 0.25 -6.97
CA ILE A 221 -15.81 -1.10 -7.07
C ILE A 221 -16.19 -1.64 -5.69
N ASP A 222 -17.24 -2.45 -5.65
CA ASP A 222 -17.62 -3.32 -4.55
C ASP A 222 -17.08 -4.73 -4.79
N VAL A 223 -16.35 -5.24 -3.81
CA VAL A 223 -15.65 -6.53 -3.83
C VAL A 223 -16.21 -7.52 -2.80
N SER A 224 -17.40 -7.26 -2.26
CA SER A 224 -18.06 -8.11 -1.24
C SER A 224 -18.42 -9.51 -1.75
N HIS A 225 -18.55 -9.67 -3.06
CA HIS A 225 -18.95 -10.92 -3.72
C HIS A 225 -17.80 -11.59 -4.49
N LEU A 226 -16.55 -11.24 -4.19
CA LEU A 226 -15.39 -11.92 -4.79
C LEU A 226 -15.39 -13.43 -4.50
N PRO A 227 -14.97 -14.27 -5.47
CA PRO A 227 -14.52 -13.90 -6.81
C PRO A 227 -15.64 -13.74 -7.84
N ASP A 228 -16.87 -14.14 -7.50
CA ASP A 228 -17.97 -14.32 -8.45
C ASP A 228 -18.47 -13.02 -9.08
N LEU A 229 -18.43 -11.92 -8.32
CA LEU A 229 -18.93 -10.62 -8.77
C LEU A 229 -18.14 -9.45 -8.19
N VAL A 230 -17.75 -8.53 -9.06
CA VAL A 230 -17.27 -7.19 -8.72
C VAL A 230 -18.24 -6.18 -9.35
N ILE A 231 -18.80 -5.30 -8.52
CA ILE A 231 -19.81 -4.33 -8.96
C ILE A 231 -19.17 -2.96 -9.04
N GLU A 232 -19.25 -2.29 -10.19
CA GLU A 232 -18.93 -0.86 -10.27
C GLU A 232 -19.98 -0.05 -9.50
N SER A 233 -19.58 0.60 -8.41
CA SER A 233 -20.48 1.41 -7.57
C SER A 233 -20.46 2.89 -7.94
N ALA A 234 -19.35 3.38 -8.51
CA ALA A 234 -19.23 4.76 -8.99
C ALA A 234 -18.15 4.88 -10.08
N ARG A 235 -18.34 5.85 -10.96
CA ARG A 235 -17.37 6.21 -12.00
C ARG A 235 -17.26 7.70 -12.12
N VAL A 236 -16.02 8.18 -12.21
CA VAL A 236 -15.70 9.59 -12.29
C VAL A 236 -14.73 9.84 -13.43
N PRO A 237 -15.21 10.30 -14.59
CA PRO A 237 -14.35 10.68 -15.69
C PRO A 237 -13.45 11.87 -15.32
N MET A 238 -12.14 11.69 -15.46
CA MET A 238 -11.14 12.70 -15.17
C MET A 238 -9.98 12.58 -16.16
N ARG A 239 -9.55 13.69 -16.74
CA ARG A 239 -8.35 13.73 -17.63
C ARG A 239 -7.07 14.04 -16.88
N SER A 240 -7.16 14.27 -15.58
CA SER A 240 -6.05 14.66 -14.73
C SER A 240 -5.35 13.42 -14.16
N GLY A 241 -4.02 13.48 -14.00
CA GLY A 241 -3.22 12.43 -13.38
C GLY A 241 -3.38 12.35 -11.86
N PHE A 242 -4.60 12.55 -11.36
CA PHE A 242 -4.90 12.27 -9.96
C PHE A 242 -5.03 10.77 -9.74
N GLY A 243 -4.56 10.30 -8.60
CA GLY A 243 -4.71 8.92 -8.15
C GLY A 243 -5.17 8.85 -6.71
N VAL A 244 -6.09 7.94 -6.43
CA VAL A 244 -6.52 7.65 -5.05
C VAL A 244 -5.60 6.57 -4.48
N VAL A 245 -4.80 6.94 -3.47
CA VAL A 245 -3.87 6.03 -2.79
C VAL A 245 -4.45 5.42 -1.52
N GLY A 246 -5.48 6.04 -0.96
CA GLY A 246 -6.15 5.58 0.24
C GLY A 246 -7.41 6.36 0.55
N ARG A 247 -8.19 5.88 1.50
CA ARG A 247 -9.28 6.64 2.11
C ARG A 247 -9.25 6.55 3.63
N ILE A 248 -9.79 7.58 4.26
CA ILE A 248 -10.00 7.66 5.70
C ILE A 248 -11.34 7.01 6.04
N ASP A 249 -11.39 6.34 7.20
CA ASP A 249 -12.63 5.82 7.77
C ASP A 249 -13.66 6.96 7.87
N GLY A 250 -14.73 6.83 7.10
CA GLY A 250 -15.78 7.84 7.01
C GLY A 250 -15.92 8.53 5.66
N GLY A 251 -14.97 8.50 4.73
CA GLY A 251 -15.22 8.93 3.33
C GLY A 251 -14.26 9.95 2.71
N ALA A 252 -13.37 10.59 3.48
CA ALA A 252 -12.33 11.46 2.89
C ALA A 252 -11.28 10.62 2.14
N PHE A 253 -10.75 11.14 1.04
CA PHE A 253 -9.79 10.45 0.16
C PHE A 253 -8.38 11.03 0.32
N ALA A 254 -7.38 10.17 0.34
CA ALA A 254 -5.98 10.55 0.14
C ALA A 254 -5.68 10.47 -1.35
N VAL A 255 -5.46 11.63 -1.97
CA VAL A 255 -5.28 11.78 -3.42
C VAL A 255 -3.87 12.29 -3.69
N THR A 256 -3.16 11.64 -4.61
CA THR A 256 -1.92 12.15 -5.19
C THR A 256 -2.17 12.69 -6.59
N ALA A 257 -1.26 13.51 -7.10
CA ALA A 257 -1.26 13.98 -8.47
C ALA A 257 0.10 13.66 -9.10
N GLY A 258 0.10 13.19 -10.34
CA GLY A 258 1.30 12.89 -11.10
C GLY A 258 1.05 12.94 -12.60
N THR A 259 2.07 12.55 -13.37
CA THR A 259 1.97 12.36 -14.82
C THR A 259 1.52 10.92 -15.10
N ILE A 260 0.52 10.76 -15.97
CA ILE A 260 0.02 9.43 -16.34
C ILE A 260 1.06 8.73 -17.21
N GLU A 261 1.41 7.52 -16.83
CA GLU A 261 2.21 6.58 -17.61
C GLU A 261 1.45 5.26 -17.79
N PRO A 262 1.78 4.45 -18.81
CA PRO A 262 1.12 3.14 -19.00
C PRO A 262 1.20 2.21 -17.78
N TRP A 263 2.24 2.39 -16.95
CA TRP A 263 2.52 1.57 -15.77
C TRP A 263 2.04 2.17 -14.43
N GLY A 264 1.54 3.41 -14.41
CA GLY A 264 1.16 4.10 -13.17
C GLY A 264 1.24 5.61 -13.27
N LEU A 265 1.63 6.27 -12.17
CA LEU A 265 1.86 7.71 -12.13
C LEU A 265 3.35 8.02 -11.85
N THR A 266 3.93 8.95 -12.60
CA THR A 266 5.28 9.53 -12.36
C THR A 266 5.17 10.93 -11.75
N ASN A 267 6.29 11.46 -11.26
CA ASN A 267 6.38 12.83 -10.72
C ASN A 267 5.29 13.12 -9.68
N MET A 268 5.01 12.12 -8.83
CA MET A 268 3.90 12.19 -7.89
C MET A 268 4.17 13.22 -6.79
N SER A 269 3.19 14.07 -6.53
CA SER A 269 3.16 14.93 -5.36
C SER A 269 2.76 14.13 -4.12
N PRO A 270 3.18 14.53 -2.90
CA PRO A 270 2.67 13.95 -1.67
C PRO A 270 1.14 13.91 -1.67
N ALA A 271 0.56 12.86 -1.10
CA ALA A 271 -0.90 12.74 -1.10
C ALA A 271 -1.51 13.82 -0.22
N MET A 272 -2.60 14.42 -0.69
CA MET A 272 -3.40 15.37 0.05
C MET A 272 -4.72 14.74 0.47
N LEU A 273 -5.22 15.13 1.64
CA LEU A 273 -6.54 14.70 2.08
C LEU A 273 -7.59 15.61 1.47
N VAL A 274 -8.53 14.99 0.76
CA VAL A 274 -9.59 15.67 0.01
C VAL A 274 -10.94 15.15 0.48
N GLY A 275 -11.83 16.09 0.79
CA GLY A 275 -13.21 15.83 1.13
C GLY A 275 -13.50 15.71 2.63
N SER A 276 -14.77 15.46 2.95
CA SER A 276 -15.28 15.35 4.31
C SER A 276 -15.65 13.90 4.66
N PRO A 277 -15.87 13.60 5.96
CA PRO A 277 -16.67 12.44 6.32
C PRO A 277 -17.98 12.45 5.52
N THR A 278 -18.38 11.28 5.04
CA THR A 278 -19.51 10.89 4.19
C THR A 278 -19.43 11.28 2.71
N GLU A 279 -18.33 11.85 2.26
CA GLU A 279 -18.19 12.24 0.85
C GLU A 279 -18.05 11.02 -0.08
N SER A 280 -18.78 11.05 -1.20
CA SER A 280 -18.74 9.98 -2.19
C SER A 280 -17.63 10.22 -3.21
N LEU A 281 -17.21 9.18 -3.93
CA LEU A 281 -16.25 9.36 -5.03
C LEU A 281 -16.75 10.38 -6.07
N LEU A 282 -18.06 10.47 -6.29
CA LEU A 282 -18.68 11.38 -7.27
C LEU A 282 -18.50 12.87 -6.92
N ASP A 283 -18.27 13.18 -5.65
CA ASP A 283 -18.10 14.56 -5.18
C ASP A 283 -16.65 15.04 -5.34
N LEU A 284 -15.70 14.10 -5.43
CA LEU A 284 -14.27 14.37 -5.47
C LEU A 284 -13.83 15.38 -6.56
N PRO A 285 -14.35 15.37 -7.80
CA PRO A 285 -13.98 16.36 -8.81
C PRO A 285 -14.31 17.80 -8.43
N LYS A 286 -15.44 18.02 -7.74
CA LYS A 286 -15.83 19.35 -7.29
C LYS A 286 -14.85 19.84 -6.24
N THR A 287 -14.52 18.98 -5.30
CA THR A 287 -13.59 19.28 -4.21
C THR A 287 -12.19 19.55 -4.74
N LEU A 288 -11.68 18.73 -5.66
CA LEU A 288 -10.38 18.94 -6.31
C LEU A 288 -10.29 20.25 -7.11
N ARG A 289 -11.37 20.66 -7.81
CA ARG A 289 -11.40 21.95 -8.53
C ARG A 289 -11.40 23.16 -7.60
N ALA A 290 -11.88 23.00 -6.38
CA ALA A 290 -11.91 24.06 -5.38
C ALA A 290 -10.57 24.24 -4.67
N MET A 291 -9.62 23.32 -4.86
CA MET A 291 -8.29 23.42 -4.24
C MET A 291 -7.38 24.31 -5.09
N PRO A 292 -6.66 25.26 -4.49
CA PRO A 292 -5.62 25.99 -5.18
C PRO A 292 -4.53 24.99 -5.61
N LEU A 293 -4.27 24.92 -6.92
CA LEU A 293 -3.08 24.25 -7.45
C LEU A 293 -1.91 25.18 -7.13
N GLU A 294 -1.13 24.85 -6.10
CA GLU A 294 0.19 25.45 -5.89
C GLU A 294 1.23 24.80 -6.82
#